data_AF-A0A9D2E7R5-F1
#
_entry.id   AF-A0A9D2E7R5-F1
#
_cell.length_a   1.000
_cell.length_b   1.000
_cell.length_c   1.000
_cell.angle_alpha   90.00
_cell.angle_beta   90.00
_cell.angle_gamma   90.00
#
_symmetry.space_group_name_H-M   'P 1'
#
loop_
_entity.id
_entity.type
_entity.pdbx_description
1 polymer ?
#
loop_
_entity_poly.entity_id
_entity_poly.type
_entity_poly.pdbx_seq_one_letter_code
_entity_poly.pdbx_strand_id
1 'polypeptide(L)'
;MKRLKAIYNYLQQRYGAMWTLLLFAMLSLGLILMQLFGLSANWYAPDGDKYISWMYACNLITLLVISTQLLRLDCRRLLSQRTANILDTCGFIVILLMLIRSHLDDHVTSVDLDNVAFYAEDSMFIYLLGFLLMFCAGMIRRAAKIKEDQDLTI
;
A
#
# COMPACT_ATOMS: atom_id res chain seq x y z
N MET A 1 31.05 5.53 8.81
CA MET A 1 30.42 6.78 9.29
C MET A 1 30.05 7.78 8.18
N LYS A 2 30.92 8.13 7.21
CA LYS A 2 30.60 9.12 6.15
C LYS A 2 29.37 8.76 5.28
N ARG A 3 29.18 7.48 4.94
CA ARG A 3 28.01 7.00 4.16
C ARG A 3 26.69 7.10 4.93
N LEU A 4 26.70 6.76 6.23
CA LEU A 4 25.53 6.89 7.09
C LEU A 4 25.09 8.35 7.24
N LYS A 5 26.06 9.27 7.35
CA LYS A 5 25.79 10.71 7.44
C LYS A 5 25.23 11.28 6.13
N ALA A 6 25.68 10.78 4.98
CA ALA A 6 25.12 11.15 3.68
C ALA A 6 23.69 10.65 3.48
N ILE A 7 23.41 9.41 3.88
CA ILE A 7 22.06 8.83 3.87
C ILE A 7 21.14 9.60 4.81
N TYR A 8 21.60 9.88 6.03
CA TYR A 8 20.84 10.66 7.02
C TYR A 8 20.53 12.08 6.52
N ASN A 9 21.51 12.79 5.96
CA ASN A 9 21.28 14.11 5.38
C ASN A 9 20.31 14.05 4.20
N TYR A 10 20.40 13.01 3.34
CA TYR A 10 19.47 12.80 2.23
C TYR A 10 18.04 12.55 2.73
N LEU A 11 17.86 11.68 3.72
CA LEU A 11 16.56 11.42 4.35
C LEU A 11 16.02 12.66 5.06
N GLN A 12 16.84 13.42 5.79
CA GLN A 12 16.42 14.64 6.47
C GLN A 12 16.07 15.76 5.48
N GLN A 13 16.76 15.86 4.34
CA GLN A 13 16.39 16.84 3.31
C GLN A 13 15.07 16.46 2.60
N ARG A 14 14.80 15.15 2.43
CA ARG A 14 13.66 14.64 1.69
C ARG A 14 12.40 14.48 2.54
N TYR A 15 12.55 14.16 3.82
CA TYR A 15 11.47 13.81 4.76
C TYR A 15 11.51 14.60 6.08
N GLY A 16 12.49 15.48 6.30
CA GLY A 16 12.70 16.13 7.61
C GLY A 16 11.57 17.04 8.09
N ALA A 17 10.63 17.41 7.22
CA ALA A 17 9.41 18.15 7.59
C ALA A 17 8.14 17.28 7.64
N MET A 18 8.24 15.97 7.38
CA MET A 18 7.11 15.07 7.22
C MET A 18 7.02 14.06 8.36
N TRP A 19 6.70 14.57 9.56
CA TRP A 19 6.39 13.74 10.72
C TRP A 19 5.27 12.71 10.43
N THR A 20 4.33 13.09 9.56
CA THR A 20 3.25 12.24 9.06
C THR A 20 3.76 10.97 8.35
N LEU A 21 4.89 11.04 7.65
CA LEU A 21 5.46 9.89 6.93
C LEU A 21 6.11 8.90 7.91
N LEU A 22 6.72 9.40 8.99
CA LEU A 22 7.26 8.56 10.06
C LEU A 22 6.13 7.86 10.82
N LEU A 23 5.04 8.59 11.11
CA LEU A 23 3.82 8.00 11.69
C LEU A 23 3.23 6.91 10.77
N PHE A 24 3.14 7.18 9.46
CA PHE A 24 2.66 6.20 8.50
C PHE A 24 3.57 4.97 8.42
N ALA A 25 4.89 5.15 8.46
CA ALA A 25 5.85 4.06 8.49
C ALA A 25 5.71 3.19 9.76
N MET A 26 5.48 3.81 10.92
CA MET A 26 5.25 3.09 12.17
C MET A 26 3.92 2.32 12.15
N LEU A 27 2.85 2.94 11.67
CA LEU A 27 1.54 2.31 11.53
C LEU A 27 1.57 1.13 10.55
N SER A 28 2.17 1.32 9.38
CA SER A 28 2.32 0.25 8.39
C SER A 28 3.16 -0.90 8.94
N LEU A 29 4.22 -0.63 9.70
CA LEU A 29 5.02 -1.68 10.33
C LEU A 29 4.21 -2.46 11.38
N GLY A 30 3.38 -1.78 12.17
CA GLY A 30 2.44 -2.43 13.09
C GLY A 30 1.43 -3.34 12.38
N LEU A 31 0.84 -2.87 11.27
CA LEU A 31 -0.07 -3.66 10.45
C LEU A 31 0.62 -4.88 9.81
N ILE A 32 1.85 -4.72 9.32
CA ILE A 32 2.66 -5.84 8.79
C ILE A 32 2.84 -6.90 9.88
N LEU A 33 3.26 -6.50 11.09
CA LEU A 33 3.48 -7.43 12.20
C LEU A 33 2.21 -8.18 12.59
N MET A 34 1.07 -7.48 12.63
CA MET A 34 -0.23 -8.09 12.93
C MET A 34 -0.61 -9.16 11.89
N GLN A 35 -0.47 -8.84 10.60
CA GLN A 35 -0.76 -9.79 9.51
C GLN A 35 0.23 -10.97 9.51
N LEU A 36 1.51 -10.73 9.84
CA LEU A 36 2.52 -11.78 9.97
C LEU A 36 2.22 -12.73 11.13
N PHE A 37 1.72 -12.21 12.24
CA PHE A 37 1.31 -13.00 13.40
C PHE A 37 0.08 -13.84 13.08
N GLY A 38 -0.92 -13.28 12.39
CA GLY A 38 -2.08 -14.04 11.92
C GLY A 38 -1.71 -15.15 10.94
N LEU A 39 -0.80 -14.85 9.99
CA LEU A 39 -0.28 -15.84 9.06
C LEU A 39 0.44 -16.98 9.77
N SER A 40 1.37 -16.67 10.70
CA SER A 40 2.13 -17.70 11.40
C SER A 40 1.23 -18.53 12.31
N ALA A 41 0.32 -17.89 13.05
CA ALA A 41 -0.64 -18.60 13.91
C ALA A 41 -1.51 -19.58 13.11
N ASN A 42 -2.00 -19.18 11.93
CA ASN A 42 -2.79 -20.05 11.07
C ASN A 42 -1.95 -21.16 10.43
N TRP A 43 -0.68 -20.89 10.08
CA TRP A 43 0.22 -21.89 9.50
C TRP A 43 0.63 -22.98 10.51
N TYR A 44 0.81 -22.61 11.78
CA TYR A 44 1.15 -23.56 12.85
C TYR A 44 -0.06 -24.27 13.46
N ALA A 45 -1.28 -23.87 13.11
CA ALA A 45 -2.50 -24.53 13.58
C ALA A 45 -2.67 -25.90 12.89
N PRO A 46 -3.03 -26.95 13.64
CA PRO A 46 -3.21 -28.30 13.08
C PRO A 46 -4.35 -28.38 12.03
N ASP A 47 -5.38 -27.53 12.17
CA ASP A 47 -6.50 -27.39 11.22
C ASP A 47 -6.44 -26.05 10.44
N GLY A 48 -5.24 -25.49 10.26
CA GLY A 48 -5.07 -24.20 9.59
C GLY A 48 -5.58 -24.22 8.14
N ASP A 49 -6.51 -23.32 7.82
CA ASP A 49 -7.03 -23.20 6.46
C ASP A 49 -5.98 -22.53 5.56
N LYS A 50 -5.65 -23.21 4.45
CA LYS A 50 -4.73 -22.70 3.43
C LYS A 50 -5.27 -21.42 2.78
N TYR A 51 -6.58 -21.31 2.59
CA TYR A 51 -7.19 -20.13 1.96
C TYR A 51 -7.04 -18.89 2.83
N ILE A 52 -7.24 -19.02 4.15
CA ILE A 52 -7.00 -17.94 5.13
C ILE A 52 -5.52 -17.52 5.12
N SER A 53 -4.58 -18.48 5.05
CA SER A 53 -3.14 -18.18 4.91
C SER A 53 -2.83 -17.36 3.65
N TRP A 54 -3.46 -17.69 2.53
CA TRP A 54 -3.31 -16.94 1.28
C TRP A 54 -3.94 -15.54 1.35
N MET A 55 -5.03 -15.35 2.08
CA MET A 55 -5.62 -14.03 2.33
C MET A 55 -4.65 -13.14 3.13
N TYR A 56 -4.04 -13.66 4.20
CA TYR A 56 -2.98 -12.96 4.93
C TYR A 56 -1.79 -12.60 4.03
N ALA A 57 -1.37 -13.51 3.15
CA ALA A 57 -0.30 -13.26 2.20
C ALA A 57 -0.66 -12.13 1.22
N CYS A 58 -1.91 -12.11 0.71
CA CYS A 58 -2.39 -11.04 -0.17
C CYS A 58 -2.37 -9.67 0.54
N ASN A 59 -2.81 -9.62 1.80
CA ASN A 59 -2.77 -8.40 2.62
C ASN A 59 -1.34 -7.91 2.84
N LEU A 60 -0.41 -8.82 3.19
CA LEU A 60 1.01 -8.50 3.38
C LEU A 60 1.66 -7.96 2.09
N ILE A 61 1.40 -8.60 0.95
CA ILE A 61 1.92 -8.15 -0.35
C ILE A 61 1.37 -6.76 -0.66
N THR A 62 0.08 -6.53 -0.44
CA THR A 62 -0.57 -5.23 -0.66
C THR A 62 0.08 -4.15 0.20
N LEU A 63 0.28 -4.41 1.49
CA LEU A 63 0.93 -3.47 2.41
C LEU A 63 2.38 -3.17 2.02
N LEU A 64 3.14 -4.19 1.60
CA LEU A 64 4.52 -4.02 1.13
C LEU A 64 4.58 -3.17 -0.14
N VAL A 65 3.68 -3.41 -1.10
CA VAL A 65 3.61 -2.62 -2.32
C VAL A 65 3.28 -1.16 -1.99
N ILE A 66 2.25 -0.89 -1.21
CA ILE A 66 1.89 0.48 -0.81
C ILE A 66 3.05 1.15 -0.06
N SER A 67 3.67 0.46 0.90
CA SER A 67 4.75 1.02 1.72
C SER A 67 6.00 1.34 0.89
N THR A 68 6.40 0.43 -0.01
CA THR A 68 7.56 0.66 -0.88
C THR A 68 7.32 1.77 -1.89
N GLN A 69 6.10 1.88 -2.43
CA GLN A 69 5.75 2.94 -3.37
C GLN A 69 5.66 4.31 -2.69
N LEU A 70 5.16 4.38 -1.44
CA LEU A 70 5.20 5.60 -0.62
C LEU A 70 6.63 6.07 -0.33
N LEU A 71 7.57 5.15 -0.07
CA LEU A 71 8.98 5.49 0.10
C LEU A 71 9.68 5.94 -1.19
N ARG A 72 9.15 5.53 -2.35
CA ARG A 72 9.65 5.93 -3.68
C ARG A 72 9.08 7.26 -4.15
N LEU A 73 7.94 7.67 -3.61
CA LEU A 73 7.31 8.95 -3.87
C LEU A 73 8.23 10.08 -3.41
N ASP A 74 8.68 10.88 -4.37
CA ASP A 74 9.44 12.09 -4.07
C ASP A 74 8.48 13.25 -3.80
N CYS A 75 8.31 13.59 -2.53
CA CYS A 75 7.40 14.65 -2.10
C CYS A 75 7.75 16.04 -2.68
N ARG A 76 8.97 16.25 -3.20
CA ARG A 76 9.34 17.50 -3.90
C ARG A 76 8.90 17.53 -5.37
N ARG A 77 8.61 16.37 -5.96
CA ARG A 77 8.18 16.21 -7.36
C ARG A 77 6.88 15.41 -7.45
N LEU A 78 5.91 15.78 -6.62
CA LEU A 78 4.56 15.19 -6.61
C LEU A 78 3.87 15.36 -7.98
N LEU A 79 3.99 16.55 -8.58
CA LEU A 79 3.53 16.86 -9.94
C LEU A 79 4.54 16.38 -10.98
N SER A 80 4.63 15.06 -11.15
CA SER A 80 5.42 14.47 -12.23
C SER A 80 4.73 13.26 -12.82
N GLN A 81 4.98 13.00 -14.12
CA GLN A 81 4.48 11.82 -14.82
C GLN A 81 4.90 10.52 -14.15
N ARG A 82 6.10 10.51 -13.54
CA ARG A 82 6.63 9.37 -12.79
C ARG A 82 5.79 9.08 -11.55
N THR A 83 5.42 10.11 -10.80
CA THR A 83 4.57 9.96 -9.61
C THR A 83 3.19 9.44 -9.99
N ALA A 84 2.59 9.97 -11.06
CA ALA A 84 1.32 9.46 -11.57
C ALA A 84 1.39 7.97 -11.92
N ASN A 85 2.42 7.54 -12.66
CA ASN A 85 2.56 6.12 -13.03
C ASN A 85 2.77 5.20 -11.82
N ILE A 86 3.47 5.66 -10.78
CA ILE A 86 3.65 4.90 -9.53
C ILE A 86 2.30 4.71 -8.83
N LEU A 87 1.49 5.76 -8.69
CA LEU A 87 0.16 5.66 -8.06
C LEU A 87 -0.78 4.77 -8.88
N ASP A 88 -0.78 4.90 -10.20
CA ASP A 88 -1.63 4.12 -11.12
C ASP A 88 -1.32 2.62 -10.98
N THR A 89 -0.04 2.26 -11.11
CA THR A 89 0.42 0.88 -10.96
C THR A 89 0.13 0.33 -9.56
N CYS A 90 0.31 1.16 -8.52
CA CYS A 90 -0.02 0.77 -7.14
C CYS A 90 -1.52 0.47 -7.00
N GLY A 91 -2.38 1.36 -7.48
CA GLY A 91 -3.83 1.17 -7.46
C GLY A 91 -4.28 -0.10 -8.18
N PHE A 92 -3.73 -0.37 -9.36
CA PHE A 92 -4.00 -1.62 -10.09
C PHE A 92 -3.59 -2.87 -9.30
N ILE A 93 -2.41 -2.87 -8.68
CA ILE A 93 -1.93 -4.01 -7.88
C ILE A 93 -2.82 -4.23 -6.65
N VAL A 94 -3.22 -3.16 -5.96
CA VAL A 94 -4.13 -3.23 -4.81
C VAL A 94 -5.47 -3.86 -5.22
N ILE A 95 -6.08 -3.40 -6.32
CA ILE A 95 -7.34 -3.95 -6.82
C ILE A 95 -7.19 -5.43 -7.19
N LEU A 96 -6.11 -5.79 -7.90
CA LEU A 96 -5.87 -7.17 -8.33
C LEU A 96 -5.68 -8.11 -7.13
N LEU A 97 -4.92 -7.72 -6.12
CA LEU A 97 -4.73 -8.52 -4.91
C LEU A 97 -6.01 -8.66 -4.10
N MET A 98 -6.84 -7.62 -4.07
CA MET A 98 -8.15 -7.70 -3.42
C MET A 98 -9.13 -8.61 -4.18
N LEU A 99 -9.12 -8.60 -5.51
CA LEU A 99 -9.92 -9.54 -6.31
C LEU A 99 -9.53 -10.99 -6.04
N ILE A 100 -8.22 -11.27 -5.98
CA ILE A 100 -7.71 -12.59 -5.61
C ILE A 100 -8.15 -12.96 -4.19
N ARG A 101 -8.03 -12.03 -3.24
CA ARG A 101 -8.49 -12.23 -1.86
C ARG A 101 -10.00 -12.55 -1.80
N SER A 102 -10.82 -11.84 -2.57
CA SER A 102 -12.28 -12.07 -2.61
C SER A 102 -12.61 -13.46 -3.15
N HIS A 103 -11.90 -13.91 -4.19
CA HIS A 103 -12.10 -15.26 -4.72
C HIS A 103 -11.62 -16.34 -3.74
N LEU A 104 -10.60 -16.06 -2.92
CA LEU A 104 -10.15 -16.96 -1.87
C LEU A 104 -11.19 -17.07 -0.74
N ASP A 105 -11.86 -15.97 -0.40
CA ASP A 105 -12.91 -15.91 0.62
C ASP A 105 -14.07 -16.86 0.29
N ASP A 106 -14.49 -16.91 -0.98
CA ASP A 106 -15.54 -17.82 -1.46
C ASP A 106 -15.21 -19.32 -1.25
N HIS A 107 -13.94 -19.66 -1.04
CA HIS A 107 -13.46 -21.03 -0.85
C HIS A 107 -13.18 -21.39 0.62
N VAL A 108 -13.31 -20.42 1.54
CA VAL A 108 -13.15 -20.68 2.98
C VAL A 108 -14.42 -21.35 3.50
N THR A 109 -14.39 -22.68 3.56
CA THR A 109 -15.51 -23.51 4.07
C THR A 109 -15.44 -23.78 5.57
N SER A 110 -14.40 -23.33 6.27
CA SER A 110 -14.19 -23.59 7.68
C SER A 110 -13.95 -22.29 8.44
N VAL A 111 -14.69 -22.14 9.55
CA VAL A 111 -14.68 -21.05 10.53
C VAL A 111 -15.72 -19.97 10.25
N ASP A 112 -16.60 -19.76 11.24
CA ASP A 112 -17.44 -18.56 11.42
C ASP A 112 -16.55 -17.30 11.33
N LEU A 113 -16.30 -16.82 10.12
CA LEU A 113 -15.61 -15.56 9.84
C LEU A 113 -16.39 -14.35 10.37
N ASP A 114 -17.70 -14.53 10.64
CA ASP A 114 -18.58 -13.53 11.25
C ASP A 114 -18.12 -13.09 12.66
N ASN A 115 -17.41 -13.95 13.40
CA ASN A 115 -16.91 -13.59 14.74
C ASN A 115 -15.55 -12.88 14.73
N VAL A 116 -14.89 -12.81 13.58
CA VAL A 116 -13.65 -12.03 13.45
C VAL A 116 -14.00 -10.78 12.65
N ALA A 117 -14.64 -9.82 13.32
CA ALA A 117 -15.09 -8.52 12.80
C ALA A 117 -14.05 -7.75 11.94
N PHE A 118 -12.78 -8.14 12.01
CA PHE A 118 -11.69 -7.62 11.18
C PHE A 118 -11.73 -8.09 9.70
N TYR A 119 -12.37 -9.21 9.35
CA TYR A 119 -12.29 -9.76 7.99
C TYR A 119 -13.38 -9.23 7.04
N ALA A 120 -14.61 -9.10 7.54
CA ALA A 120 -15.77 -8.79 6.72
C ALA A 120 -15.87 -7.32 6.29
N GLU A 121 -15.47 -6.36 7.14
CA GLU A 121 -15.62 -4.92 6.83
C GLU A 121 -14.46 -4.33 6.01
N ASP A 122 -13.27 -4.95 6.03
CA ASP A 122 -12.06 -4.35 5.44
C ASP A 122 -11.99 -4.40 3.90
N SER A 123 -12.71 -5.32 3.26
CA SER A 123 -12.57 -5.58 1.81
C SER A 123 -13.01 -4.38 0.96
N MET A 124 -14.17 -3.79 1.24
CA MET A 124 -14.73 -2.66 0.47
C MET A 124 -13.85 -1.40 0.55
N PHE A 125 -13.29 -1.10 1.73
CA PHE A 125 -12.44 0.07 1.93
C PHE A 125 -11.11 -0.06 1.18
N ILE A 126 -10.56 -1.27 1.07
CA ILE A 126 -9.29 -1.47 0.34
C ILE A 126 -9.51 -1.38 -1.19
N TYR A 127 -10.66 -1.83 -1.70
CA TYR A 127 -11.03 -1.56 -3.10
C TYR A 127 -11.16 -0.07 -3.38
N LEU A 128 -11.85 0.67 -2.50
CA LEU A 128 -12.00 2.11 -2.60
C LEU A 128 -10.63 2.80 -2.61
N LEU A 129 -9.69 2.35 -1.76
CA LEU A 129 -8.32 2.85 -1.75
C LEU A 129 -7.61 2.63 -3.09
N GLY A 130 -7.73 1.45 -3.68
CA GLY A 130 -7.17 1.14 -4.99
C GLY A 130 -7.70 2.07 -6.10
N PHE A 131 -9.02 2.28 -6.16
CA PHE A 131 -9.63 3.21 -7.10
C PHE A 131 -9.23 4.67 -6.85
N LEU A 132 -9.12 5.08 -5.58
CA LEU A 132 -8.73 6.43 -5.20
C LEU A 132 -7.27 6.72 -5.61
N LEU A 133 -6.37 5.74 -5.48
CA LEU A 133 -4.99 5.84 -5.96
C LEU A 133 -4.94 6.04 -7.49
N MET A 134 -5.73 5.28 -8.25
CA MET A 134 -5.83 5.46 -9.71
C MET A 134 -6.43 6.82 -10.08
N PHE A 135 -7.45 7.28 -9.35
CA PHE A 135 -8.04 8.59 -9.55
C PHE A 135 -7.03 9.72 -9.29
N CYS A 136 -6.31 9.66 -8.17
CA CYS A 136 -5.23 10.60 -7.86
C CYS A 136 -4.12 10.57 -8.92
N ALA A 137 -3.75 9.39 -9.44
CA ALA A 137 -2.81 9.28 -10.55
C ALA A 137 -3.29 10.05 -11.79
N GLY A 138 -4.56 9.90 -12.16
CA GLY A 138 -5.17 10.64 -13.27
C GLY A 138 -5.13 12.16 -13.08
N MET A 139 -5.42 12.63 -11.86
CA MET A 139 -5.31 14.05 -11.51
C MET A 139 -3.88 14.56 -11.64
N ILE A 140 -2.90 13.85 -11.06
CA ILE A 140 -1.49 14.24 -11.10
C ILE A 140 -0.99 14.26 -12.55
N ARG A 141 -1.39 13.30 -13.39
CA ARG A 141 -1.01 13.23 -14.81
C ARG A 141 -1.53 14.45 -15.58
N ARG A 142 -2.78 14.85 -15.34
CA ARG A 142 -3.37 16.06 -15.94
C ARG A 142 -2.69 17.33 -15.45
N ALA A 143 -2.44 17.44 -14.15
CA ALA A 143 -1.82 18.62 -13.56
C ALA A 143 -0.33 18.76 -13.95
N ALA A 144 0.39 17.65 -14.13
CA ALA A 144 1.74 17.65 -14.69
C ALA A 144 1.74 18.15 -16.15
N LYS A 145 0.78 17.69 -16.96
CA LYS A 145 0.61 18.15 -18.34
C LYS A 145 0.31 19.65 -18.43
N ILE A 146 -0.62 20.16 -17.61
CA ILE A 146 -0.94 21.59 -17.55
C ILE A 146 0.29 22.42 -17.18
N LYS A 147 1.10 21.92 -16.23
CA LYS A 147 2.34 22.58 -15.85
C LYS A 147 3.35 22.64 -17.01
N GLU A 148 3.53 21.53 -17.74
CA GLU A 148 4.40 21.49 -18.92
C GLU A 148 3.90 22.44 -20.03
N ASP A 149 2.59 22.48 -20.28
CA ASP A 149 1.98 23.35 -21.28
C ASP A 149 2.12 24.85 -20.93
N GLN A 150 2.09 25.21 -19.63
CA GLN A 150 2.28 26.59 -19.16
C GLN A 150 3.75 27.03 -19.12
N ASP A 151 4.68 26.13 -18.76
CA ASP A 151 6.12 26.40 -18.79
C ASP A 151 6.64 26.62 -20.24
N LEU A 152 5.94 26.12 -21.26
CA LEU A 152 6.26 26.34 -22.69
C LEU A 152 5.74 27.67 -23.26
N THR A 153 4.93 28.42 -22.50
CA THR A 153 4.34 29.70 -22.92
C THR A 153 5.06 30.96 -22.41
N ILE A 154 6.23 30.80 -21.77
CA ILE A 154 7.13 31.88 -21.34
C ILE A 154 8.41 31.80 -22.17
#